data_AF-A0A351DXH0-F1
#
_entry.id   AF-A0A351DXH0-F1
#
_cell.length_a   1.000
_cell.length_b   1.000
_cell.length_c   1.000
_cell.angle_alpha   90.00
_cell.angle_beta   90.00
_cell.angle_gamma   90.00
#
_symmetry.space_group_name_H-M   'P 1'
#
loop_
_entity.id
_entity.type
_entity.pdbx_description
1 polymer ?
#
loop_
_entity_poly.entity_id
_entity_poly.type
_entity_poly.pdbx_seq_one_letter_code
_entity_poly.pdbx_strand_id
1 'polypeptide(L)'
;MINRILIRIKVLQIVYSYYQNGNNDLKVAENELLFSLRKSYDLYHYFLLLIVDVTNLQRRILDARKNKYMPTEAELNPNTRLIDNRFAAQIAENEALRKYVAEQGLSWDNDEDFIKMVLDLILSSEQYGEYLNNENDSYETDKEFWRIVFKKLICGNEAIDDYLQDKSIYWNDDISIVETFTLKTIKQFEEAAGSKQKLLPMFKDLEDQSFAIKLFRQSLMKGSEFRERINKHMKNWETERIANMDLIIMQVALAEIMTFPTIPINVTLNEYIDTAKYYSTPKSGTFINGILDSVVNELKKEKLLLKD
;
A
#
# COMPACT_ATOMS: atom_id res chain seq x y z
N MET A 1 -5.01 5.91 -5.68
CA MET A 1 -4.22 5.39 -4.54
C MET A 1 -3.25 4.38 -5.10
N ILE A 2 -3.74 3.34 -5.75
CA ILE A 2 -2.95 2.38 -6.52
C ILE A 2 -2.13 3.13 -7.59
N ASN A 3 -0.81 3.02 -7.51
CA ASN A 3 0.13 3.61 -8.46
C ASN A 3 0.85 2.50 -9.25
N ARG A 4 1.65 2.90 -10.26
CA ARG A 4 2.37 1.93 -11.11
C ARG A 4 3.37 1.06 -10.34
N ILE A 5 3.99 1.58 -9.28
CA ILE A 5 4.91 0.80 -8.42
C ILE A 5 4.17 -0.38 -7.79
N LEU A 6 3.06 -0.11 -7.11
CA LEU A 6 2.24 -1.15 -6.48
C LEU A 6 1.69 -2.14 -7.52
N ILE A 7 1.26 -1.65 -8.67
CA ILE A 7 0.78 -2.51 -9.76
C ILE A 7 1.87 -3.49 -10.22
N ARG A 8 3.11 -3.02 -10.43
CA ARG A 8 4.23 -3.89 -10.85
C ARG A 8 4.51 -4.97 -9.81
N ILE A 9 4.52 -4.60 -8.52
CA ILE A 9 4.69 -5.54 -7.41
C ILE A 9 3.59 -6.61 -7.43
N LYS A 10 2.31 -6.20 -7.51
CA LYS A 10 1.19 -7.14 -7.58
C LYS A 10 1.27 -8.05 -8.80
N VAL A 11 1.60 -7.51 -9.97
CA VAL A 11 1.76 -8.33 -11.18
C VAL A 11 2.88 -9.36 -10.99
N LEU A 12 4.02 -8.99 -10.40
CA LEU A 12 5.12 -9.93 -10.12
C LEU A 12 4.68 -11.05 -9.18
N GLN A 13 4.00 -10.72 -8.08
CA GLN A 13 3.49 -11.71 -7.12
C GLN A 13 2.51 -12.69 -7.78
N ILE A 14 1.56 -12.19 -8.57
CA ILE A 14 0.57 -13.05 -9.24
C ILE A 14 1.22 -13.88 -10.35
N VAL A 15 2.15 -13.32 -11.12
CA VAL A 15 2.91 -14.09 -12.13
C VAL A 15 3.73 -15.19 -11.45
N TYR A 16 4.36 -14.91 -10.32
CA TYR A 16 5.07 -15.92 -9.52
C TYR A 16 4.13 -17.02 -9.04
N SER A 17 3.02 -16.66 -8.42
CA SER A 17 2.00 -17.60 -7.94
C SER A 17 1.42 -18.47 -9.08
N TYR A 18 1.17 -17.87 -10.24
CA TYR A 18 0.70 -18.57 -11.44
C TYR A 18 1.64 -19.70 -11.86
N TYR A 19 2.96 -19.45 -11.89
CA TYR A 19 3.93 -20.48 -12.24
C TYR A 19 4.14 -21.54 -11.16
N GLN A 20 3.93 -21.22 -9.88
CA GLN A 20 4.08 -22.17 -8.77
C GLN A 20 2.89 -23.12 -8.63
N ASN A 21 1.66 -22.62 -8.83
CA ASN A 21 0.45 -23.39 -8.56
C ASN A 21 0.16 -24.48 -9.60
N GLY A 22 0.82 -24.47 -10.76
CA GLY A 22 0.69 -25.47 -11.83
C GLY A 22 -0.67 -25.49 -12.55
N ASN A 23 -1.71 -24.89 -11.96
CA ASN A 23 -3.03 -24.74 -12.53
C ASN A 23 -3.10 -23.40 -13.29
N ASN A 24 -2.74 -23.45 -14.57
CA ASN A 24 -2.50 -22.32 -15.46
C ASN A 24 -3.79 -21.66 -15.99
N ASP A 25 -4.75 -21.34 -15.11
CA ASP A 25 -5.95 -20.60 -15.51
C ASP A 25 -5.69 -19.08 -15.42
N LEU A 26 -5.53 -18.47 -16.60
CA LEU A 26 -5.27 -17.03 -16.75
C LEU A 26 -6.39 -16.17 -16.14
N LYS A 27 -7.65 -16.61 -16.23
CA LYS A 27 -8.80 -15.84 -15.74
C LYS A 27 -8.85 -15.84 -14.22
N VAL A 28 -8.54 -16.98 -13.60
CA VAL A 28 -8.43 -17.09 -12.14
C VAL A 28 -7.33 -16.16 -11.63
N ALA A 29 -6.14 -16.20 -12.24
CA ALA A 29 -5.04 -15.36 -11.82
C ALA A 29 -5.28 -13.85 -12.08
N GLU A 30 -6.01 -13.50 -13.14
CA GLU A 30 -6.42 -12.09 -13.35
C GLU A 30 -7.40 -11.61 -12.27
N ASN A 31 -8.39 -12.43 -11.92
CA ASN A 31 -9.31 -12.10 -10.82
C ASN A 31 -8.55 -11.93 -9.50
N GLU A 32 -7.56 -12.79 -9.25
CA GLU A 32 -6.68 -12.70 -8.08
C GLU A 32 -5.87 -11.40 -8.07
N LEU A 33 -5.33 -10.96 -9.21
CA LEU A 33 -4.67 -9.67 -9.33
C LEU A 33 -5.62 -8.52 -8.94
N LEU A 34 -6.82 -8.48 -9.51
CA LEU A 34 -7.79 -7.43 -9.20
C LEU A 34 -8.21 -7.45 -7.74
N PHE A 35 -8.35 -8.64 -7.16
CA PHE A 35 -8.63 -8.83 -5.75
C PHE A 35 -7.48 -8.30 -4.86
N SER A 36 -6.23 -8.64 -5.19
CA SER A 36 -5.06 -8.14 -4.44
C SER A 36 -4.95 -6.62 -4.47
N LEU A 37 -5.22 -5.97 -5.61
CA LEU A 37 -5.22 -4.51 -5.74
C LEU A 37 -6.35 -3.89 -4.91
N ARG A 38 -7.53 -4.52 -4.91
CA ARG A 38 -8.65 -4.11 -4.05
C ARG A 38 -8.27 -4.23 -2.58
N LYS A 39 -7.56 -5.29 -2.19
CA LYS A 39 -7.09 -5.45 -0.81
C LYS A 39 -6.15 -4.33 -0.37
N SER A 40 -5.25 -3.86 -1.24
CA SER A 40 -4.46 -2.66 -0.94
C SER A 40 -5.33 -1.41 -0.74
N TYR A 41 -6.46 -1.31 -1.46
CA TYR A 41 -7.43 -0.22 -1.28
C TYR A 41 -8.29 -0.37 -0.03
N ASP A 42 -8.60 -1.59 0.39
CA ASP A 42 -9.21 -1.86 1.70
C ASP A 42 -8.28 -1.37 2.82
N LEU A 43 -6.98 -1.67 2.73
CA LEU A 43 -5.98 -1.22 3.71
C LEU A 43 -5.95 0.31 3.87
N TYR A 44 -6.06 1.05 2.77
CA TYR A 44 -6.16 2.52 2.80
C TYR A 44 -7.35 2.99 3.66
N HIS A 45 -8.51 2.34 3.54
CA HIS A 45 -9.68 2.69 4.34
C HIS A 45 -9.56 2.19 5.77
N TYR A 46 -8.92 1.05 6.00
CA TYR A 46 -8.61 0.57 7.35
C TYR A 46 -7.76 1.57 8.13
N PHE A 47 -6.76 2.20 7.50
CA PHE A 47 -5.98 3.25 8.14
C PHE A 47 -6.79 4.52 8.46
N LEU A 48 -7.75 4.89 7.62
CA LEU A 48 -8.67 6.00 7.93
C LEU A 48 -9.62 5.63 9.06
N LEU A 49 -10.15 4.40 9.06
CA LEU A 49 -10.98 3.87 10.14
C LEU A 49 -10.21 3.77 11.46
N LEU A 50 -8.92 3.45 11.43
CA LEU A 50 -8.09 3.34 12.63
C LEU A 50 -8.12 4.63 13.46
N ILE A 51 -8.09 5.80 12.80
CA ILE A 51 -8.21 7.11 13.44
C ILE A 51 -9.55 7.25 14.18
N VAL A 52 -10.63 6.80 13.54
CA VAL A 52 -12.00 6.85 14.09
C VAL A 52 -12.14 5.88 15.27
N ASP A 53 -11.70 4.65 15.11
CA ASP A 53 -11.88 3.59 16.11
C ASP A 53 -11.02 3.79 17.35
N VAL A 54 -9.79 4.28 17.21
CA VAL A 54 -8.95 4.71 18.35
C VAL A 54 -9.63 5.84 19.13
N THR A 55 -10.16 6.83 18.43
CA THR A 55 -10.88 7.97 19.06
C THR A 55 -12.15 7.50 19.78
N ASN A 56 -12.90 6.60 19.16
CA ASN A 56 -14.11 6.02 19.73
C ASN A 56 -13.81 5.14 20.95
N LEU A 57 -12.73 4.34 20.90
CA LEU A 57 -12.29 3.55 22.05
C LEU A 57 -11.95 4.44 23.23
N GLN A 58 -11.20 5.52 23.01
CA GLN A 58 -10.91 6.49 24.07
C GLN A 58 -12.19 7.09 24.66
N ARG A 59 -13.18 7.43 23.82
CA ARG A 59 -14.49 7.92 24.29
C ARG A 59 -15.17 6.90 25.21
N ARG A 60 -15.26 5.63 24.78
CA ARG A 60 -15.82 4.53 25.59
C ARG A 60 -15.09 4.37 26.94
N ILE A 61 -13.76 4.46 26.94
CA ILE A 61 -12.95 4.37 28.16
C ILE A 61 -13.25 5.54 29.12
N LEU A 62 -13.33 6.77 28.62
CA LEU A 62 -13.62 7.94 29.45
C LEU A 62 -15.04 7.91 30.02
N ASP A 63 -16.03 7.51 29.21
CA ASP A 63 -17.42 7.37 29.65
C ASP A 63 -17.56 6.28 30.72
N ALA A 64 -16.85 5.16 30.58
CA ALA A 64 -16.82 4.11 31.60
C ALA A 64 -16.18 4.58 32.92
N ARG A 65 -15.13 5.42 32.86
CA ARG A 65 -14.47 5.98 34.06
C ARG A 65 -15.39 6.93 34.84
N LYS A 66 -16.13 7.79 34.15
CA LYS A 66 -17.11 8.71 34.77
C LYS A 66 -18.24 7.98 35.50
N ASN A 67 -18.62 6.81 34.99
CA ASN A 67 -19.70 5.99 35.54
C ASN A 67 -19.25 4.98 36.61
N LYS A 68 -17.98 5.01 37.04
CA LYS A 68 -17.51 4.20 38.17
C LYS A 68 -18.25 4.59 39.46
N TYR A 69 -18.38 3.65 40.39
CA TYR A 69 -19.10 3.86 41.66
C TYR A 69 -18.48 4.98 42.54
N MET A 70 -17.17 5.24 42.41
CA MET A 70 -16.48 6.39 43.00
C MET A 70 -15.35 6.88 42.08
N PRO A 71 -15.64 7.81 41.16
CA PRO A 71 -14.63 8.38 40.27
C PRO A 71 -13.82 9.45 41.01
N THR A 72 -12.52 9.52 40.75
CA THR A 72 -11.65 10.61 41.24
C THR A 72 -11.98 11.93 40.53
N GLU A 73 -11.57 13.08 41.10
CA GLU A 73 -11.81 14.40 40.49
C GLU A 73 -11.18 14.53 39.08
N ALA A 74 -10.02 13.89 38.87
CA ALA A 74 -9.36 13.78 37.56
C ALA A 74 -10.12 12.86 36.58
N GLU A 75 -10.86 11.86 37.08
CA GLU A 75 -11.72 10.99 36.25
C GLU A 75 -13.09 11.62 35.95
N LEU A 76 -13.57 12.54 36.80
CA LEU A 76 -14.76 13.34 36.55
C LEU A 76 -14.53 14.39 35.46
N ASN A 77 -13.34 14.98 35.42
CA ASN A 77 -12.93 15.99 34.44
C ASN A 77 -11.73 15.53 33.58
N PRO A 78 -11.86 14.43 32.82
CA PRO A 78 -10.77 13.98 31.97
C PRO A 78 -10.55 14.97 30.83
N ASN A 79 -9.31 15.08 30.34
CA ASN A 79 -9.04 15.82 29.12
C ASN A 79 -9.76 15.15 27.94
N THR A 80 -10.62 15.91 27.25
CA THR A 80 -11.44 15.42 26.14
C THR A 80 -10.89 15.77 24.77
N ARG A 81 -9.73 16.43 24.67
CA ARG A 81 -9.19 16.97 23.42
C ARG A 81 -9.07 15.92 22.31
N LEU A 82 -8.67 14.69 22.64
CA LEU A 82 -8.62 13.59 21.67
C LEU A 82 -10.02 13.18 21.18
N ILE A 83 -11.00 13.07 22.08
CA ILE A 83 -12.36 12.62 21.73
C ILE A 83 -13.19 13.72 21.05
N ASP A 84 -12.80 14.98 21.22
CA ASP A 84 -13.40 16.16 20.59
C ASP A 84 -12.64 16.60 19.33
N ASN A 85 -11.63 15.82 18.91
CA ASN A 85 -10.78 16.14 17.75
C ASN A 85 -11.63 16.27 16.46
N ARG A 86 -11.67 17.48 15.90
CA ARG A 86 -12.55 17.83 14.76
C ARG A 86 -12.18 17.08 13.48
N PHE A 87 -10.88 16.80 13.29
CA PHE A 87 -10.41 16.03 12.14
C PHE A 87 -10.87 14.57 12.19
N ALA A 88 -10.73 13.91 13.34
CA ALA A 88 -11.24 12.55 13.53
C ALA A 88 -12.76 12.48 13.35
N ALA A 89 -13.50 13.47 13.84
CA ALA A 89 -14.94 13.58 13.63
C ALA A 89 -15.28 13.73 12.13
N GLN A 90 -14.56 14.58 11.38
CA GLN A 90 -14.78 14.73 9.94
C GLN A 90 -14.51 13.43 9.16
N ILE A 91 -13.47 12.65 9.53
CA ILE A 91 -13.24 11.32 8.94
C ILE A 91 -14.42 10.41 9.26
N ALA A 92 -14.85 10.36 10.53
CA ALA A 92 -15.95 9.51 10.96
C ALA A 92 -17.26 9.81 10.22
N GLU A 93 -17.48 11.07 9.80
CA GLU A 93 -18.65 11.52 9.05
C GLU A 93 -18.48 11.50 7.53
N ASN A 94 -17.29 11.14 7.03
CA ASN A 94 -16.99 11.18 5.60
C ASN A 94 -17.90 10.23 4.80
N GLU A 95 -18.66 10.79 3.86
CA GLU A 95 -19.67 10.06 3.09
C GLU A 95 -19.05 8.97 2.20
N ALA A 96 -17.89 9.27 1.59
CA ALA A 96 -17.20 8.32 0.71
C ALA A 96 -16.60 7.15 1.51
N LEU A 97 -15.99 7.43 2.67
CA LEU A 97 -15.47 6.41 3.59
C LEU A 97 -16.60 5.49 4.04
N ARG A 98 -17.68 6.04 4.61
CA ARG A 98 -18.83 5.25 5.11
C ARG A 98 -19.42 4.38 4.03
N LYS A 99 -19.61 4.93 2.82
CA LYS A 99 -20.13 4.19 1.68
C LYS A 99 -19.23 3.00 1.33
N TYR A 100 -17.93 3.24 1.15
CA TYR A 100 -16.99 2.17 0.80
C TYR A 100 -16.93 1.12 1.91
N VAL A 101 -16.78 1.53 3.17
CA VAL A 101 -16.71 0.62 4.33
C VAL A 101 -17.95 -0.27 4.42
N ALA A 102 -19.15 0.29 4.23
CA ALA A 102 -20.40 -0.47 4.25
C ALA A 102 -20.52 -1.45 3.05
N GLU A 103 -20.16 -1.02 1.84
CA GLU A 103 -20.19 -1.87 0.63
C GLU A 103 -19.21 -3.05 0.71
N GLN A 104 -18.12 -2.88 1.45
CA GLN A 104 -16.98 -3.79 1.47
C GLN A 104 -16.92 -4.63 2.76
N GLY A 105 -17.72 -4.27 3.77
CA GLY A 105 -17.75 -4.93 5.07
C GLY A 105 -16.46 -4.75 5.87
N LEU A 106 -15.81 -3.58 5.78
CA LEU A 106 -14.59 -3.31 6.55
C LEU A 106 -14.97 -2.91 7.98
N SER A 107 -14.26 -3.42 8.98
CA SER A 107 -14.45 -3.03 10.37
C SER A 107 -13.27 -3.46 11.25
N TRP A 108 -13.03 -2.71 12.31
CA TRP A 108 -12.13 -3.05 13.42
C TRP A 108 -12.84 -3.68 14.62
N ASP A 109 -14.15 -4.00 14.52
CA ASP A 109 -14.97 -4.48 15.64
C ASP A 109 -14.42 -5.76 16.31
N ASN A 110 -13.73 -6.61 15.56
CA ASN A 110 -13.14 -7.86 16.06
C ASN A 110 -11.66 -7.71 16.45
N ASP A 111 -11.15 -6.48 16.47
CA ASP A 111 -9.74 -6.16 16.58
C ASP A 111 -9.47 -5.24 17.79
N GLU A 112 -10.29 -5.35 18.84
CA GLU A 112 -10.28 -4.44 19.99
C GLU A 112 -8.91 -4.37 20.70
N ASP A 113 -8.23 -5.50 20.85
CA ASP A 113 -6.89 -5.54 21.45
C ASP A 113 -5.86 -4.77 20.63
N PHE A 114 -5.95 -4.84 19.30
CA PHE A 114 -5.10 -4.08 18.39
C PHE A 114 -5.40 -2.58 18.48
N ILE A 115 -6.68 -2.19 18.44
CA ILE A 115 -7.08 -0.77 18.59
C ILE A 115 -6.63 -0.22 19.95
N LYS A 116 -6.73 -1.03 21.01
CA LYS A 116 -6.24 -0.67 22.33
C LYS A 116 -4.72 -0.48 22.36
N MET A 117 -3.97 -1.40 21.75
CA MET A 117 -2.51 -1.27 21.64
C MET A 117 -2.12 0.04 20.93
N VAL A 118 -2.78 0.37 19.82
CA VAL A 118 -2.53 1.62 19.09
C VAL A 118 -2.92 2.84 19.93
N LEU A 119 -4.05 2.79 20.65
CA LEU A 119 -4.45 3.86 21.57
C LEU A 119 -3.42 4.08 22.69
N ASP A 120 -2.98 3.01 23.34
CA ASP A 120 -1.99 3.08 24.43
C ASP A 120 -0.64 3.63 23.91
N LEU A 121 -0.23 3.25 22.69
CA LEU A 121 0.93 3.82 22.01
C LEU A 121 0.79 5.34 21.81
N ILE A 122 -0.38 5.81 21.39
CA ILE A 122 -0.64 7.24 21.18
C ILE A 122 -0.65 7.98 22.52
N LEU A 123 -1.38 7.48 23.52
CA LEU A 123 -1.54 8.16 24.82
C LEU A 123 -0.21 8.25 25.59
N SER A 124 0.72 7.32 25.37
CA SER A 124 2.05 7.32 26.00
C SER A 124 3.10 8.13 25.22
N SER A 125 2.75 8.67 24.05
CA SER A 125 3.68 9.37 23.17
C SER A 125 3.94 10.83 23.57
N GLU A 126 5.14 11.33 23.26
CA GLU A 126 5.47 12.76 23.35
C GLU A 126 4.54 13.60 22.48
N GLN A 127 4.14 13.09 21.31
CA GLN A 127 3.27 13.79 20.36
C GLN A 127 1.89 14.09 20.96
N TYR A 128 1.37 13.17 21.77
CA TYR A 128 0.12 13.40 22.49
C TYR A 128 0.31 14.43 23.62
N GLY A 129 1.41 14.36 24.37
CA GLY A 129 1.75 15.38 25.37
C GLY A 129 1.86 16.79 24.77
N GLU A 130 2.56 16.94 23.64
CA GLU A 130 2.65 18.19 22.88
C GLU A 130 1.27 18.68 22.42
N TYR A 131 0.43 17.78 21.91
CA TYR A 131 -0.92 18.11 21.49
C TYR A 131 -1.80 18.61 22.65
N LEU A 132 -1.70 17.99 23.82
CA LEU A 132 -2.44 18.44 25.01
C LEU A 132 -2.01 19.84 25.46
N ASN A 133 -0.70 20.13 25.41
CA ASN A 133 -0.13 21.40 25.86
C ASN A 133 -0.23 22.53 24.83
N ASN A 134 -0.66 22.25 23.60
CA ASN A 134 -0.75 23.25 22.54
C ASN A 134 -1.95 24.19 22.77
N GLU A 135 -1.69 25.47 23.04
CA GLU A 135 -2.77 26.45 23.29
C GLU A 135 -3.64 26.75 22.05
N ASN A 136 -3.15 26.44 20.83
CA ASN A 136 -3.90 26.66 19.61
C ASN A 136 -4.95 25.55 19.39
N ASP A 137 -6.19 25.85 19.72
CA ASP A 137 -7.34 24.94 19.54
C ASP A 137 -8.03 25.16 18.17
N SER A 138 -7.43 24.60 17.12
CA SER A 138 -7.93 24.72 15.74
C SER A 138 -8.04 23.37 15.04
N TYR A 139 -8.89 23.30 14.01
CA TYR A 139 -8.99 22.12 13.15
C TYR A 139 -7.62 21.74 12.55
N GLU A 140 -6.80 22.73 12.17
CA GLU A 140 -5.46 22.47 11.64
C GLU A 140 -4.55 21.83 12.70
N THR A 141 -4.65 22.25 13.96
CA THR A 141 -3.94 21.61 15.08
C THR A 141 -4.36 20.13 15.23
N ASP A 142 -5.67 19.86 15.14
CA ASP A 142 -6.24 18.51 15.25
C ASP A 142 -5.79 17.58 14.12
N LYS A 143 -5.79 18.10 12.89
CA LYS A 143 -5.33 17.39 11.69
C LYS A 143 -3.82 17.15 11.74
N GLU A 144 -3.05 18.16 12.15
CA GLU A 144 -1.59 18.06 12.23
C GLU A 144 -1.17 17.05 13.32
N PHE A 145 -1.87 16.99 14.45
CA PHE A 145 -1.67 15.96 15.46
C PHE A 145 -1.79 14.55 14.86
N TRP A 146 -2.90 14.25 14.18
CA TRP A 146 -3.09 12.95 13.54
C TRP A 146 -2.09 12.68 12.42
N ARG A 147 -1.68 13.71 11.67
CA ARG A 147 -0.62 13.58 10.66
C ARG A 147 0.71 13.17 11.29
N ILE A 148 1.08 13.76 12.42
CA ILE A 148 2.33 13.46 13.13
C ILE A 148 2.24 12.07 13.77
N VAL A 149 1.13 11.75 14.46
CA VAL A 149 0.87 10.44 15.03
C VAL A 149 0.98 9.36 13.98
N PHE A 150 0.26 9.51 12.86
CA PHE A 150 0.30 8.53 11.78
C PHE A 150 1.72 8.37 11.23
N LYS A 151 2.43 9.47 10.98
CA LYS A 151 3.78 9.42 10.43
C LYS A 151 4.82 8.81 11.39
N LYS A 152 4.74 9.11 12.69
CA LYS A 152 5.79 8.78 13.67
C LYS A 152 5.52 7.49 14.45
N LEU A 153 4.26 7.17 14.69
CA LEU A 153 3.86 6.06 15.55
C LEU A 153 3.27 4.88 14.77
N ILE A 154 2.63 5.16 13.62
CA ILE A 154 1.98 4.13 12.81
C ILE A 154 2.91 3.69 11.67
N CYS A 155 3.40 4.62 10.87
CA CYS A 155 4.22 4.29 9.70
C CYS A 155 5.50 3.53 10.06
N GLY A 156 5.66 2.33 9.49
CA GLY A 156 6.84 1.48 9.70
C GLY A 156 6.98 0.97 11.13
N ASN A 157 5.88 0.90 11.89
CA ASN A 157 5.86 0.29 13.20
C ASN A 157 5.71 -1.22 13.05
N GLU A 158 6.76 -1.96 13.39
CA GLU A 158 6.84 -3.42 13.23
C GLU A 158 5.64 -4.16 13.83
N ALA A 159 5.19 -3.80 15.04
CA ALA A 159 4.06 -4.47 15.68
C ALA A 159 2.71 -4.20 14.98
N ILE A 160 2.55 -3.02 14.37
CA ILE A 160 1.37 -2.70 13.57
C ILE A 160 1.44 -3.41 12.21
N ASP A 161 2.60 -3.37 11.57
CA ASP A 161 2.84 -4.02 10.28
C ASP A 161 2.59 -5.52 10.37
N ASP A 162 3.19 -6.20 11.36
CA ASP A 162 3.01 -7.63 11.60
C ASP A 162 1.53 -7.99 11.79
N TYR A 163 0.80 -7.21 12.61
CA TYR A 163 -0.62 -7.44 12.83
C TYR A 163 -1.44 -7.31 11.54
N LEU A 164 -1.15 -6.29 10.73
CA LEU A 164 -1.83 -6.08 9.45
C LEU A 164 -1.52 -7.23 8.48
N GLN A 165 -0.28 -7.69 8.42
CA GLN A 165 0.14 -8.82 7.58
C GLN A 165 -0.56 -10.12 7.97
N ASP A 166 -0.68 -10.39 9.26
CA ASP A 166 -1.42 -11.54 9.79
C ASP A 166 -2.92 -11.46 9.45
N LYS A 167 -3.50 -10.25 9.48
CA LYS A 167 -4.91 -10.01 9.12
C LYS A 167 -5.16 -10.25 7.63
N SER A 168 -4.18 -9.98 6.76
CA SER A 168 -4.30 -10.21 5.32
C SER A 168 -2.94 -10.34 4.63
N ILE A 169 -2.69 -11.54 4.10
CA ILE A 169 -1.50 -11.88 3.30
C ILE A 169 -1.27 -10.95 2.09
N TYR A 170 -2.31 -10.25 1.62
CA TYR A 170 -2.20 -9.32 0.51
C TYR A 170 -1.49 -8.02 0.87
N TRP A 171 -1.28 -7.72 2.15
CA TRP A 171 -0.77 -6.42 2.60
C TRP A 171 0.73 -6.37 2.82
N ASN A 172 1.42 -7.51 2.87
CA ASN A 172 2.84 -7.64 3.22
C ASN A 172 3.76 -6.62 2.51
N ASP A 173 3.54 -6.40 1.22
CA ASP A 173 4.35 -5.49 0.41
C ASP A 173 3.67 -4.15 0.10
N ASP A 174 2.47 -3.93 0.65
CA ASP A 174 1.62 -2.79 0.30
C ASP A 174 1.64 -1.70 1.38
N ILE A 175 1.88 -2.09 2.65
CA ILE A 175 1.70 -1.22 3.82
C ILE A 175 2.42 0.12 3.65
N SER A 176 3.72 0.11 3.42
CA SER A 176 4.53 1.35 3.29
C SER A 176 4.04 2.28 2.17
N ILE A 177 3.58 1.72 1.05
CA ILE A 177 3.04 2.48 -0.08
C ILE A 177 1.69 3.08 0.31
N VAL A 178 0.80 2.28 0.92
CA VAL A 178 -0.54 2.71 1.32
C VAL A 178 -0.48 3.75 2.44
N GLU A 179 0.44 3.61 3.39
CA GLU A 179 0.74 4.60 4.43
C GLU A 179 1.09 5.96 3.82
N THR A 180 1.93 5.97 2.78
CA THR A 180 2.32 7.21 2.08
C THR A 180 1.09 7.91 1.48
N PHE A 181 0.15 7.16 0.90
CA PHE A 181 -1.10 7.71 0.37
C PHE A 181 -2.08 8.13 1.46
N THR A 182 -2.08 7.45 2.60
CA THR A 182 -2.88 7.82 3.77
C THR A 182 -2.37 9.14 4.35
N LEU A 183 -1.06 9.29 4.54
CA LEU A 183 -0.45 10.57 4.95
C LEU A 183 -0.77 11.70 3.97
N LYS A 184 -0.73 11.42 2.65
CA LYS A 184 -1.14 12.38 1.64
C LYS A 184 -2.61 12.77 1.78
N THR A 185 -3.47 11.80 2.05
CA THR A 185 -4.91 12.03 2.27
C THR A 185 -5.13 12.93 3.48
N ILE A 186 -4.53 12.60 4.63
CA ILE A 186 -4.62 13.40 5.86
C ILE A 186 -4.25 14.85 5.58
N LYS A 187 -3.15 15.11 4.85
CA LYS A 187 -2.71 16.47 4.49
C LYS A 187 -3.72 17.23 3.62
N GLN A 188 -4.47 16.54 2.76
CA GLN A 188 -5.40 17.12 1.79
C GLN A 188 -6.80 17.39 2.36
N PHE A 189 -7.05 17.02 3.62
CA PHE A 189 -8.32 17.32 4.27
C PHE A 189 -8.45 18.81 4.59
N GLU A 190 -9.59 19.37 4.21
CA GLU A 190 -9.99 20.75 4.46
C GLU A 190 -11.27 20.77 5.30
N GLU A 191 -11.28 21.59 6.36
CA GLU A 191 -12.44 21.72 7.26
C GLU A 191 -13.71 22.11 6.49
N ALA A 192 -13.57 23.05 5.53
CA ALA A 192 -14.66 23.54 4.71
C ALA A 192 -15.34 22.46 3.84
N ALA A 193 -14.66 21.34 3.57
CA ALA A 193 -15.23 20.24 2.80
C ALA A 193 -16.18 19.36 3.63
N GLY A 194 -16.11 19.42 4.96
CA GLY A 194 -16.96 18.65 5.88
C GLY A 194 -17.04 17.16 5.54
N SER A 195 -18.24 16.57 5.63
CA SER A 195 -18.52 15.17 5.28
C SER A 195 -18.23 14.81 3.81
N LYS A 196 -18.13 15.82 2.93
CA LYS A 196 -17.95 15.66 1.48
C LYS A 196 -16.49 15.72 1.04
N GLN A 197 -15.55 15.76 1.99
CA GLN A 197 -14.12 15.68 1.71
C GLN A 197 -13.84 14.50 0.77
N LYS A 198 -13.16 14.77 -0.34
CA LYS A 198 -12.82 13.73 -1.33
C LYS A 198 -11.69 12.86 -0.80
N LEU A 199 -11.85 11.56 -0.95
CA LEU A 199 -10.79 10.57 -0.74
C LEU A 199 -10.07 10.26 -2.05
N LEU A 200 -8.90 9.62 -1.94
CA LEU A 200 -8.18 9.16 -3.12
C LEU A 200 -8.98 8.02 -3.79
N PRO A 201 -9.25 8.10 -5.11
CA PRO A 201 -9.85 6.98 -5.83
C PRO A 201 -8.89 5.80 -5.86
N MET A 202 -9.40 4.58 -6.04
CA MET A 202 -8.57 3.36 -6.15
C MET A 202 -7.49 3.53 -7.21
N PHE A 203 -7.90 3.73 -8.46
CA PHE A 203 -7.03 4.11 -9.56
C PHE A 203 -7.13 5.62 -9.83
N LYS A 204 -6.04 6.23 -10.28
CA LYS A 204 -6.04 7.65 -10.66
C LYS A 204 -6.96 7.88 -11.86
N ASP A 205 -6.92 6.98 -12.82
CA ASP A 205 -7.68 7.00 -14.07
C ASP A 205 -7.87 5.57 -14.61
N LEU A 206 -8.62 5.44 -15.71
CA LEU A 206 -8.83 4.15 -16.39
C LEU A 206 -7.55 3.60 -17.04
N GLU A 207 -6.53 4.44 -17.26
CA GLU A 207 -5.26 4.03 -17.84
C GLU A 207 -4.50 3.15 -16.85
N ASP A 208 -4.43 3.51 -15.57
CA ASP A 208 -3.74 2.71 -14.55
C ASP A 208 -4.41 1.34 -14.32
N GLN A 209 -5.75 1.26 -14.35
CA GLN A 209 -6.45 -0.02 -14.28
C GLN A 209 -6.15 -0.89 -15.51
N SER A 210 -6.18 -0.27 -16.69
CA SER A 210 -5.86 -0.95 -17.95
C SER A 210 -4.39 -1.40 -17.98
N PHE A 211 -3.49 -0.62 -17.41
CA PHE A 211 -2.07 -0.92 -17.27
C PHE A 211 -1.88 -2.22 -16.46
N ALA A 212 -2.54 -2.35 -15.30
CA ALA A 212 -2.43 -3.56 -14.47
C ALA A 212 -2.83 -4.84 -15.22
N ILE A 213 -4.04 -4.85 -15.81
CA ILE A 213 -4.57 -6.02 -16.53
C ILE A 213 -3.71 -6.33 -17.76
N LYS A 214 -3.35 -5.30 -18.53
CA LYS A 214 -2.60 -5.48 -19.78
C LYS A 214 -1.17 -5.96 -19.49
N LEU A 215 -0.49 -5.38 -18.50
CA LEU A 215 0.85 -5.80 -18.09
C LEU A 215 0.84 -7.26 -17.64
N PHE A 216 -0.11 -7.63 -16.79
CA PHE A 216 -0.28 -9.00 -16.33
C PHE A 216 -0.50 -9.99 -17.49
N ARG A 217 -1.50 -9.73 -18.34
CA ARG A 217 -1.81 -10.60 -19.48
C ARG A 217 -0.62 -10.74 -20.42
N GLN A 218 0.05 -9.64 -20.78
CA GLN A 218 1.20 -9.70 -21.68
C GLN A 218 2.39 -10.43 -21.04
N SER A 219 2.58 -10.28 -19.73
CA SER A 219 3.61 -11.01 -18.99
C SER A 219 3.44 -12.52 -19.13
N LEU A 220 2.21 -13.04 -19.03
CA LEU A 220 1.96 -14.47 -19.15
C LEU A 220 1.88 -14.96 -20.60
N MET A 221 1.13 -14.25 -21.46
CA MET A 221 0.88 -14.67 -22.85
C MET A 221 2.16 -14.72 -23.70
N LYS A 222 3.08 -13.79 -23.49
CA LYS A 222 4.39 -13.74 -24.17
C LYS A 222 5.53 -14.24 -23.29
N GLY A 223 5.21 -14.82 -22.13
CA GLY A 223 6.20 -15.20 -21.12
C GLY A 223 7.23 -16.21 -21.63
N SER A 224 6.84 -17.16 -22.48
CA SER A 224 7.75 -18.13 -23.10
C SER A 224 8.77 -17.45 -24.02
N GLU A 225 8.31 -16.54 -24.89
CA GLU A 225 9.16 -15.75 -25.79
C GLU A 225 10.16 -14.90 -24.99
N PHE A 226 9.68 -14.20 -23.95
CA PHE A 226 10.54 -13.40 -23.09
C PHE A 226 11.61 -14.25 -22.40
N ARG A 227 11.24 -15.42 -21.86
CA ARG A 227 12.21 -16.34 -21.23
C ARG A 227 13.22 -16.88 -22.23
N GLU A 228 12.82 -17.19 -23.46
CA GLU A 228 13.75 -17.65 -24.49
C GLU A 228 14.79 -16.59 -24.82
N ARG A 229 14.36 -15.33 -24.99
CA ARG A 229 15.27 -14.19 -25.19
C ARG A 229 16.20 -14.01 -24.01
N ILE A 230 15.67 -13.98 -22.79
CA ILE A 230 16.45 -13.88 -21.56
C ILE A 230 17.54 -14.99 -21.50
N ASN A 231 17.16 -16.24 -21.73
CA ASN A 231 18.07 -17.39 -21.70
C ASN A 231 19.18 -17.31 -22.76
N LYS A 232 18.92 -16.69 -23.92
CA LYS A 232 19.95 -16.48 -24.97
C LYS A 232 21.10 -15.60 -24.48
N HIS A 233 20.79 -14.58 -23.67
CA HIS A 233 21.78 -13.64 -23.11
C HIS A 233 22.40 -14.13 -21.80
N MET A 234 21.85 -15.17 -21.18
CA MET A 234 22.40 -15.78 -19.97
C MET A 234 23.61 -16.69 -20.21
N LYS A 235 23.89 -17.10 -21.46
CA LYS A 235 24.91 -18.11 -21.79
C LYS A 235 26.33 -17.79 -21.31
N ASN A 236 26.63 -16.51 -21.05
CA ASN A 236 27.94 -16.06 -20.58
C ASN A 236 28.02 -15.87 -19.06
N TRP A 237 26.91 -16.01 -18.35
CA TRP A 237 26.88 -15.96 -16.89
C TRP A 237 27.07 -17.36 -16.35
N GLU A 238 27.98 -17.51 -15.37
CA GLU A 238 28.20 -18.79 -14.70
C GLU A 238 26.85 -19.37 -14.26
N THR A 239 26.67 -20.67 -14.49
CA THR A 239 25.46 -21.45 -14.24
C THR A 239 25.14 -21.60 -12.74
N GLU A 240 25.28 -20.54 -11.95
CA GLU A 240 24.64 -20.45 -10.65
C GLU A 240 23.13 -20.58 -10.87
N ARG A 241 22.44 -21.25 -9.94
CA ARG A 241 20.99 -21.40 -9.99
C ARG A 241 20.34 -20.02 -9.97
N ILE A 242 19.96 -19.53 -11.15
CA ILE A 242 19.23 -18.26 -11.30
C ILE A 242 17.98 -18.37 -10.45
N ALA A 243 17.76 -17.39 -9.59
CA ALA A 243 16.55 -17.34 -8.79
C ALA A 243 15.35 -17.29 -9.74
N ASN A 244 14.35 -18.14 -9.53
CA ASN A 244 13.11 -18.11 -10.33
C ASN A 244 12.47 -16.71 -10.31
N MET A 245 12.66 -15.97 -9.21
CA MET A 245 12.21 -14.59 -9.09
C MET A 245 12.91 -13.64 -10.07
N ASP A 246 14.21 -13.79 -10.33
CA ASP A 246 14.94 -12.97 -11.29
C ASP A 246 14.39 -13.14 -12.71
N LEU A 247 14.09 -14.39 -13.10
CA LEU A 247 13.45 -14.69 -14.38
C LEU A 247 12.08 -14.03 -14.51
N ILE A 248 11.28 -14.05 -13.45
CA ILE A 248 9.95 -13.43 -13.43
C ILE A 248 10.06 -11.91 -13.51
N ILE A 249 10.98 -11.31 -12.75
CA ILE A 249 11.23 -9.87 -12.79
C ILE A 249 11.61 -9.43 -14.21
N MET A 250 12.57 -10.11 -14.84
CA MET A 250 12.97 -9.82 -16.21
C MET A 250 11.82 -10.04 -17.22
N GLN A 251 11.03 -11.10 -17.05
CA GLN A 251 9.88 -11.38 -17.91
C GLN A 251 8.84 -10.24 -17.86
N VAL A 252 8.47 -9.77 -16.66
CA VAL A 252 7.49 -8.69 -16.50
C VAL A 252 8.08 -7.36 -17.00
N ALA A 253 9.38 -7.11 -16.79
CA ALA A 253 10.06 -5.94 -17.35
C ALA A 253 10.00 -5.90 -18.88
N LEU A 254 10.31 -7.02 -19.55
CA LEU A 254 10.20 -7.14 -21.01
C LEU A 254 8.75 -6.99 -21.48
N ALA A 255 7.79 -7.54 -20.73
CA ALA A 255 6.37 -7.35 -21.02
C ALA A 255 5.99 -5.87 -21.00
N GLU A 256 6.48 -5.10 -20.02
CA GLU A 256 6.21 -3.67 -19.93
C GLU A 256 6.85 -2.91 -21.11
N ILE A 257 8.14 -3.11 -21.35
CA ILE A 257 8.91 -2.48 -22.45
C ILE A 257 8.24 -2.71 -23.81
N MET A 258 7.78 -3.93 -24.06
CA MET A 258 7.19 -4.31 -25.35
C MET A 258 5.74 -3.86 -25.52
N THR A 259 5.06 -3.50 -24.43
CA THR A 259 3.61 -3.27 -24.43
C THR A 259 3.22 -1.80 -24.26
N PHE A 260 4.06 -1.01 -23.60
CA PHE A 260 3.75 0.36 -23.19
C PHE A 260 4.79 1.36 -23.74
N PRO A 261 4.68 1.74 -25.03
CA PRO A 261 5.65 2.64 -25.67
C PRO A 261 5.70 4.06 -25.10
N THR A 262 4.72 4.43 -24.27
CA THR A 262 4.67 5.73 -23.59
C THR A 262 5.58 5.78 -22.36
N ILE A 263 6.04 4.62 -21.84
CA ILE A 263 6.94 4.55 -20.70
C ILE A 263 8.38 4.45 -21.22
N PRO A 264 9.28 5.37 -20.85
CA PRO A 264 10.69 5.27 -21.25
C PRO A 264 11.31 3.96 -20.78
N ILE A 265 12.13 3.33 -21.64
CA ILE A 265 12.77 2.04 -21.34
C ILE A 265 13.59 2.13 -20.05
N ASN A 266 14.42 3.18 -19.89
CA ASN A 266 15.25 3.35 -18.70
C ASN A 266 14.43 3.49 -17.40
N VAL A 267 13.24 4.09 -17.47
CA VAL A 267 12.33 4.16 -16.31
C VAL A 267 11.88 2.75 -15.95
N THR A 268 11.46 1.97 -16.94
CA THR A 268 11.06 0.57 -16.74
C THR A 268 12.20 -0.24 -16.13
N LEU A 269 13.40 -0.17 -16.70
CA LEU A 269 14.57 -0.89 -16.20
C LEU A 269 14.88 -0.55 -14.73
N ASN A 270 14.96 0.73 -14.40
CA ASN A 270 15.26 1.16 -13.03
C ASN A 270 14.25 0.61 -12.01
N GLU A 271 12.96 0.64 -12.34
CA GLU A 271 11.88 0.15 -11.46
C GLU A 271 12.01 -1.36 -11.16
N TYR A 272 12.30 -2.19 -12.17
CA TYR A 272 12.46 -3.63 -11.97
C TYR A 272 13.81 -4.00 -11.34
N ILE A 273 14.87 -3.21 -11.57
CA ILE A 273 16.16 -3.38 -10.88
C ILE A 273 16.01 -3.08 -9.39
N ASP A 274 15.31 -2.01 -9.02
CA ASP A 274 15.05 -1.69 -7.62
C ASP A 274 14.15 -2.74 -6.97
N THR A 275 13.14 -3.23 -7.70
CA THR A 275 12.32 -4.35 -7.24
C THR A 275 13.16 -5.61 -6.97
N ALA A 276 14.13 -5.92 -7.83
CA ALA A 276 15.00 -7.08 -7.64
C ALA A 276 15.86 -7.04 -6.38
N LYS A 277 16.27 -5.86 -5.93
CA LYS A 277 17.03 -5.69 -4.69
C LYS A 277 16.22 -6.10 -3.47
N TYR A 278 14.89 -6.02 -3.55
CA TYR A 278 13.99 -6.36 -2.45
C TYR A 278 13.55 -7.82 -2.48
N TYR A 279 13.20 -8.35 -3.66
CA TYR A 279 12.57 -9.67 -3.79
C TYR A 279 13.51 -10.84 -4.10
N SER A 280 14.79 -10.58 -4.33
CA SER A 280 15.74 -11.60 -4.75
C SER A 280 17.05 -11.51 -3.98
N THR A 281 18.19 -11.83 -4.62
CA THR A 281 19.49 -11.83 -3.95
C THR A 281 20.16 -10.45 -3.99
N PRO A 282 21.11 -10.15 -3.08
CA PRO A 282 21.88 -8.90 -3.12
C PRO A 282 22.60 -8.65 -4.45
N LYS A 283 22.91 -9.70 -5.23
CA LYS A 283 23.56 -9.60 -6.55
C LYS A 283 22.56 -9.48 -7.72
N SER A 284 21.27 -9.73 -7.48
CA SER A 284 20.25 -9.82 -8.54
C SER A 284 20.04 -8.51 -9.29
N GLY A 285 20.15 -7.35 -8.63
CA GLY A 285 20.01 -6.05 -9.29
C GLY A 285 21.03 -5.84 -10.43
N THR A 286 22.31 -6.11 -10.17
CA THR A 286 23.39 -5.98 -11.17
C THR A 286 23.23 -7.02 -12.29
N PHE A 287 22.87 -8.25 -11.92
CA PHE A 287 22.63 -9.33 -12.88
C PHE A 287 21.49 -8.99 -13.85
N ILE A 288 20.32 -8.62 -13.31
CA ILE A 288 19.14 -8.27 -14.09
C ILE A 288 19.41 -7.07 -14.99
N ASN A 289 20.10 -6.05 -14.49
CA ASN A 289 20.47 -4.90 -15.32
C ASN A 289 21.28 -5.33 -16.55
N GLY A 290 22.34 -6.13 -16.37
CA GLY A 290 23.19 -6.57 -17.47
C GLY A 290 22.45 -7.42 -18.52
N ILE A 291 21.55 -8.30 -18.08
CA ILE A 291 20.74 -9.12 -18.99
C ILE A 291 19.70 -8.27 -19.73
N LEU A 292 18.94 -7.44 -19.02
CA LEU A 292 17.91 -6.61 -19.63
C LEU A 292 18.50 -5.60 -20.63
N ASP A 293 19.64 -4.97 -20.32
CA ASP A 293 20.36 -4.10 -21.25
C ASP A 293 20.74 -4.84 -22.54
N SER A 294 21.21 -6.07 -22.42
CA SER A 294 21.60 -6.91 -23.57
C SER A 294 20.39 -7.29 -24.43
N VAL A 295 19.29 -7.70 -23.80
CA VAL A 295 18.03 -8.03 -24.49
C VAL A 295 17.43 -6.79 -25.17
N VAL A 296 17.39 -5.65 -24.49
CA VAL A 296 16.88 -4.39 -25.06
C VAL A 296 17.71 -3.99 -26.29
N ASN A 297 19.04 -4.10 -26.22
CA ASN A 297 19.90 -3.79 -27.36
C ASN A 297 19.68 -4.73 -28.56
N GLU A 298 19.40 -6.02 -28.32
CA GLU A 298 18.96 -6.95 -29.35
C GLU A 298 17.62 -6.52 -29.96
N LEU A 299 16.61 -6.22 -29.13
CA LEU A 299 15.29 -5.80 -29.60
C LEU A 299 15.35 -4.49 -30.41
N LYS A 300 16.24 -3.56 -30.07
CA LYS A 300 16.53 -2.35 -30.88
C LYS A 300 17.08 -2.72 -32.26
N LYS A 301 18.07 -3.61 -32.32
CA LYS A 301 18.67 -4.07 -33.59
C LYS A 301 17.66 -4.80 -34.48
N GLU A 302 16.77 -5.57 -33.87
CA GLU A 302 15.67 -6.28 -34.56
C GLU A 302 14.52 -5.34 -34.97
N LYS A 303 14.55 -4.06 -34.57
CA LYS A 303 13.48 -3.08 -34.79
C LYS A 303 12.11 -3.55 -34.26
N LEU A 304 12.11 -4.33 -33.18
CA LEU A 304 10.90 -4.84 -32.54
C LEU A 304 10.39 -3.93 -31.43
N LEU A 305 11.19 -2.96 -31.00
CA LEU A 305 10.74 -1.95 -30.06
C LEU A 305 9.91 -0.91 -30.78
N LEU A 306 8.80 -0.55 -30.13
CA LEU A 306 7.90 0.48 -30.61
C LEU A 306 8.50 1.91 -30.47
N LYS A 307 9.75 2.04 -29.97
CA LYS A 307 10.53 3.29 -29.87
C LYS A 307 12.04 3.05 -29.56
N ASP A 308 12.87 4.08 -29.78
CA ASP A 308 14.31 4.16 -29.41
C ASP A 308 14.57 4.49 -27.93
#